data_AF-A0A127SDZ8-F1
#
_entry.id   AF-A0A127SDZ8-F1
#
_cell.length_a   1.000
_cell.length_b   1.000
_cell.length_c   1.000
_cell.angle_alpha   90.00
_cell.angle_beta   90.00
_cell.angle_gamma   90.00
#
_symmetry.space_group_name_H-M   'P 1'
#
loop_
_entity.id
_entity.type
_entity.pdbx_description
1 polymer ?
#
loop_
_entity_poly.entity_id
_entity_poly.type
_entity_poly.pdbx_seq_one_letter_code
_entity_poly.pdbx_strand_id
1 'polypeptide(L)' 'DIMQIEKTEKGTLYGKTGSGMGADGKWNLGWFVGFLEHGGSTYVFACNITGGENPSGIVAKKIVIEYFKAQGLL' A
#
# COMPACT_ATOMS: atom_id res chain seq x y z
N ASP A 1 -11.71 -9.43 8.27
CA ASP A 1 -11.09 -8.28 8.96
C ASP A 1 -11.29 -7.04 8.10
N ILE A 2 -11.52 -5.87 8.70
CA ILE A 2 -11.80 -4.61 7.98
C ILE A 2 -10.58 -4.12 7.18
N MET A 3 -9.37 -4.41 7.63
CA MET A 3 -8.14 -3.92 6.97
C MET A 3 -7.51 -4.93 6.00
N GLN A 4 -8.04 -6.15 5.88
CA GLN A 4 -7.46 -7.17 5.00
C GLN A 4 -7.61 -6.76 3.54
N ILE A 5 -6.49 -6.65 2.84
CA ILE A 5 -6.42 -6.25 1.43
C ILE A 5 -6.33 -7.48 0.53
N GLU A 6 -5.42 -8.41 0.83
CA GLU A 6 -5.16 -9.60 0.02
C GLU A 6 -4.67 -10.72 0.92
N LYS A 7 -5.14 -11.95 0.67
CA LYS A 7 -4.67 -13.15 1.36
C LYS A 7 -4.25 -14.18 0.32
N THR A 8 -3.03 -14.68 0.45
CA THR A 8 -2.47 -15.74 -0.40
C THR A 8 -1.94 -16.87 0.47
N GLU A 9 -1.42 -17.94 -0.14
CA GLU A 9 -0.73 -19.01 0.58
C GLU A 9 0.59 -18.53 1.21
N LYS A 10 1.18 -17.45 0.69
CA LYS A 10 2.46 -16.92 1.16
C LYS A 10 2.28 -15.93 2.31
N GLY A 11 1.24 -15.13 2.29
CA GLY A 11 1.04 -14.11 3.31
C GLY A 11 -0.32 -13.42 3.25
N THR A 12 -0.61 -12.61 4.27
CA THR A 12 -1.82 -11.80 4.35
C THR A 12 -1.45 -10.33 4.52
N LEU A 13 -1.88 -9.50 3.55
CA LEU A 13 -1.63 -8.07 3.52
C LEU A 13 -2.80 -7.31 4.15
N TYR A 14 -2.49 -6.44 5.09
CA TYR A 14 -3.42 -5.54 5.74
C TYR A 14 -2.99 -4.09 5.54
N GLY A 15 -3.95 -3.18 5.42
CA GLY A 15 -3.62 -1.76 5.41
C GLY A 15 -4.77 -0.84 5.03
N LYS A 16 -4.48 0.46 5.05
CA LYS A 16 -5.42 1.51 4.68
C LYS A 16 -4.79 2.49 3.72
N THR A 17 -5.56 2.83 2.69
CA THR A 17 -5.19 3.84 1.69
C THR A 17 -5.62 5.24 2.13
N GLY A 18 -4.88 6.24 1.69
CA GLY A 18 -5.24 7.65 1.77
C GLY A 18 -4.90 8.36 0.46
N SER A 19 -5.66 9.38 0.10
CA SER A 19 -5.35 10.30 -0.98
C SER A 19 -5.53 11.72 -0.48
N GLY A 20 -4.72 12.65 -0.97
CA GLY A 20 -4.80 14.05 -0.60
C GLY A 20 -4.80 14.96 -1.83
N MET A 21 -5.59 16.02 -1.73
CA MET A 21 -5.56 17.13 -2.66
C MET A 21 -4.74 18.25 -2.04
N GLY A 22 -3.79 18.80 -2.80
CA GLY A 22 -2.99 19.93 -2.40
C GLY A 22 -3.82 21.21 -2.30
N ALA A 23 -3.22 22.25 -1.69
CA ALA A 23 -3.83 23.57 -1.60
C ALA A 23 -4.11 24.22 -2.98
N ASP A 24 -3.43 23.74 -4.02
CA ASP A 24 -3.62 24.12 -5.42
C ASP A 24 -4.80 23.40 -6.10
N GLY A 25 -5.55 22.57 -5.36
CA GLY A 25 -6.67 21.80 -5.88
C GLY A 25 -6.27 20.58 -6.70
N LYS A 26 -4.98 20.20 -6.73
CA LYS A 26 -4.50 19.04 -7.48
C LYS A 26 -4.38 17.82 -6.58
N TRP A 27 -4.81 16.67 -7.06
CA TRP A 27 -4.52 15.39 -6.43
C TRP A 27 -3.04 15.06 -6.63
N ASN A 28 -2.26 15.28 -5.58
CA ASN A 28 -0.80 15.18 -5.62
C ASN A 28 -0.24 14.26 -4.53
N LEU A 29 -1.11 13.56 -3.78
CA LEU A 29 -0.73 12.77 -2.62
C LEU A 29 -1.46 11.43 -2.56
N GLY A 30 -0.71 10.36 -2.41
CA GLY A 30 -1.21 9.02 -2.17
C GLY A 30 -0.44 8.34 -1.05
N TRP A 31 -1.15 7.65 -0.17
CA TRP A 31 -0.55 6.84 0.89
C TRP A 31 -1.17 5.46 0.96
N PHE A 32 -0.35 4.49 1.34
CA PHE A 32 -0.80 3.19 1.80
C PHE A 32 0.08 2.76 2.97
N VAL A 33 -0.54 2.55 4.12
CA VAL A 33 0.12 2.16 5.37
C VAL A 33 -0.49 0.87 5.88
N GLY A 34 0.33 0.00 6.46
CA GLY A 34 -0.15 -1.29 6.94
C GLY A 34 0.97 -2.27 7.29
N PHE A 35 0.62 -3.55 7.25
CA PHE A 35 1.55 -4.64 7.53
C PHE A 35 1.23 -5.89 6.73
N LEU A 36 2.25 -6.71 6.48
CA LEU A 36 2.16 -8.03 5.86
C LEU A 36 2.54 -9.09 6.90
N GLU A 37 1.70 -10.11 7.05
CA GLU A 37 2.04 -11.33 7.80
C GLU A 37 2.55 -12.41 6.83
N HIS A 38 3.77 -12.89 7.03
CA HIS A 38 4.39 -13.93 6.21
C HIS A 38 5.33 -14.79 7.08
N GLY A 39 5.14 -16.12 7.06
CA GLY A 39 6.05 -17.06 7.72
C GLY A 39 6.25 -16.80 9.22
N GLY A 40 5.20 -16.34 9.92
CA GLY A 40 5.28 -15.97 11.35
C GLY A 40 5.97 -14.63 11.62
N SER A 41 6.39 -13.90 10.58
CA SER A 41 6.95 -12.56 10.68
C SER A 41 5.95 -11.49 10.24
N THR A 42 6.06 -10.30 10.81
CA THR A 42 5.26 -9.12 10.44
C THR A 42 6.15 -8.05 9.83
N TYR A 43 5.84 -7.64 8.61
CA TYR A 43 6.53 -6.59 7.88
C TYR A 43 5.66 -5.33 7.85
N VAL A 44 6.04 -4.30 8.61
CA VAL A 44 5.33 -3.02 8.65
C VAL A 44 5.83 -2.11 7.52
N PHE A 45 4.94 -1.40 6.85
CA PHE A 45 5.30 -0.50 5.76
C PHE A 45 4.50 0.82 5.80
N ALA A 46 5.10 1.85 5.21
CA ALA A 46 4.43 3.09 4.87
C ALA A 46 4.90 3.53 3.48
N CYS A 47 3.98 3.57 2.52
CA CYS A 47 4.23 4.04 1.16
C CYS A 47 3.63 5.44 0.99
N ASN A 48 4.47 6.39 0.59
CA ASN A 48 4.10 7.75 0.19
C ASN A 48 4.37 7.96 -1.28
N ILE A 49 3.45 8.57 -2.01
CA ILE A 49 3.71 9.11 -3.34
C ILE A 49 3.24 10.57 -3.42
N THR A 50 4.16 11.46 -3.79
CA THR A 50 3.97 12.92 -3.82
C THR A 50 4.13 13.52 -5.21
N GLY A 51 4.11 12.70 -6.26
CA GLY A 51 4.33 13.11 -7.64
C GLY A 51 4.13 11.96 -8.63
N GLY A 52 4.38 12.24 -9.92
CA GLY A 52 4.09 11.32 -11.02
C GLY A 52 2.66 11.44 -11.52
N GLU A 53 2.23 10.47 -12.34
CA GLU A 53 0.88 10.45 -12.89
C GLU A 53 -0.13 9.98 -11.84
N ASN A 54 -1.06 10.87 -11.46
CA ASN A 54 -2.20 10.61 -10.57
C ASN A 54 -1.83 9.94 -9.21
N PRO A 55 -0.97 10.58 -8.40
CA PRO A 55 -0.62 10.06 -7.08
C PRO A 55 -1.88 9.92 -6.21
N SER A 56 -2.17 8.69 -5.82
CA SER A 56 -3.37 8.32 -5.08
C SER A 56 -3.11 7.09 -4.21
N GLY A 57 -3.95 6.87 -3.19
CA GLY A 57 -3.86 5.67 -2.36
C GLY A 57 -4.05 4.37 -3.14
N ILE A 58 -4.72 4.40 -4.29
CA ILE A 58 -4.85 3.23 -5.19
C ILE A 58 -3.50 2.90 -5.82
N VAL A 59 -2.78 3.91 -6.31
CA VAL A 59 -1.44 3.73 -6.89
C VAL A 59 -0.44 3.30 -5.82
N ALA A 60 -0.46 3.93 -4.64
CA ALA A 60 0.39 3.52 -3.51
C ALA A 60 0.14 2.05 -3.11
N LYS A 61 -1.13 1.64 -3.06
CA LYS A 61 -1.50 0.23 -2.80
C LYS A 61 -0.93 -0.71 -3.86
N LYS A 62 -1.04 -0.35 -5.14
CA LYS A 62 -0.52 -1.16 -6.25
C LYS A 62 1.00 -1.35 -6.12
N ILE A 63 1.74 -0.27 -5.87
CA ILE A 63 3.20 -0.31 -5.69
C ILE A 63 3.60 -1.30 -4.58
N VAL A 64 2.93 -1.23 -3.43
CA VAL A 64 3.24 -2.12 -2.29
C VAL A 64 2.92 -3.58 -2.60
N ILE A 65 1.77 -3.85 -3.24
CA ILE A 65 1.41 -5.23 -3.64
C ILE A 65 2.44 -5.78 -4.62
N GLU A 66 2.82 -5.02 -5.65
CA GLU A 66 3.82 -5.42 -6.63
C GLU A 66 5.20 -5.64 -5.99
N TYR A 67 5.59 -4.78 -5.05
CA TYR A 67 6.82 -4.94 -4.28
C TYR A 67 6.83 -6.26 -3.50
N PHE A 68 5.79 -6.54 -2.70
CA PHE A 68 5.75 -7.78 -1.91
C PHE A 68 5.65 -9.04 -2.77
N LYS A 69 4.95 -8.98 -3.91
CA LYS A 69 4.92 -10.08 -4.90
C LYS A 69 6.31 -10.32 -5.50
N ALA A 70 7.02 -9.25 -5.86
CA ALA A 70 8.39 -9.33 -6.37
C ALA A 70 9.39 -9.88 -5.34
N GLN A 71 9.16 -9.62 -4.04
CA GLN A 71 9.92 -10.23 -2.94
C GLN A 71 9.49 -11.67 -2.62
N GLY A 72 8.42 -12.17 -3.24
CA GLY A 72 7.87 -13.49 -2.97
C GLY A 72 7.22 -13.64 -1.59
N LEU A 73 6.78 -12.54 -0.98
CA LEU A 73 6.17 -12.50 0.36
C LEU A 73 4.63 -12.52 0.33
N LEU A 74 4.03 -12.11 -0.80
CA LEU A 74 2.60 -12.10 -1.07
C LEU A 74 2.34 -12.90 -2.36
#